data_AF-A0A1S8CMH0-F1
#
_entry.id   AF-A0A1S8CMH0-F1
#
_cell.length_a   1.000
_cell.length_b   1.000
_cell.length_c   1.000
_cell.angle_alpha   90.00
_cell.angle_beta   90.00
_cell.angle_gamma   90.00
#
_symmetry.space_group_name_H-M   'P 1'
#
loop_
_entity.id
_entity.type
_entity.pdbx_description
1 polymer ?
#
loop_
_entity_poly.entity_id
_entity_poly.type
_entity_poly.pdbx_seq_one_letter_code
_entity_poly.pdbx_strand_id
1 'polypeptide(L)' 'MSTHKNERRGNPPFQFRLDPELRDLMEEAQRQDGDESLAAWIKRVIRKELQQRSIEPKS' A
#
# COMPACT_ATOMS: atom_id res chain seq x y z
N MET A 1 -18.41 -17.81 -29.49
CA MET A 1 -17.82 -16.47 -29.24
C MET A 1 -16.99 -16.57 -27.97
N SER A 2 -15.69 -16.79 -28.11
CA SER A 2 -14.75 -16.86 -26.98
C SER A 2 -14.50 -15.45 -26.46
N THR A 3 -14.98 -15.14 -25.26
CA THR A 3 -14.58 -13.92 -24.56
C THR A 3 -13.32 -14.21 -23.78
N HIS A 4 -12.22 -13.61 -24.23
CA HIS A 4 -10.89 -13.69 -23.66
C HIS A 4 -10.91 -13.53 -22.13
N LYS A 5 -10.34 -14.52 -21.42
CA LYS A 5 -9.87 -14.38 -20.04
C LYS A 5 -8.91 -13.19 -20.02
N ASN A 6 -9.38 -12.05 -19.53
CA ASN A 6 -8.53 -10.90 -19.29
C ASN A 6 -7.66 -11.23 -18.07
N GLU A 7 -6.53 -11.90 -18.32
CA GLU A 7 -5.43 -12.04 -17.36
C GLU A 7 -4.86 -10.64 -17.12
N ARG A 8 -5.55 -9.86 -16.28
CA ARG A 8 -5.08 -8.56 -15.82
C ARG A 8 -3.76 -8.78 -15.07
N ARG A 9 -2.65 -8.56 -15.76
CA ARG A 9 -1.30 -8.52 -15.20
C ARG A 9 -1.24 -7.47 -14.09
N GLY A 10 -1.29 -7.89 -12.84
CA GLY A 10 -1.06 -7.03 -11.67
C GLY A 10 -1.77 -7.53 -10.41
N ASN A 11 -1.20 -7.22 -9.24
CA ASN A 11 -1.90 -7.39 -7.97
C ASN A 11 -3.20 -6.56 -7.99
N PRO A 12 -4.31 -7.08 -7.46
CA PRO A 12 -5.57 -6.33 -7.44
C PRO A 12 -5.40 -5.02 -6.66
N PRO A 13 -5.95 -3.90 -7.15
CA PRO A 13 -5.87 -2.63 -6.44
C PRO A 13 -6.68 -2.69 -5.14
N PHE A 14 -6.08 -2.24 -4.04
CA PHE A 14 -6.79 -2.02 -2.78
C PHE A 14 -7.27 -0.57 -2.74
N GLN A 15 -8.59 -0.36 -2.84
CA GLN A 15 -9.17 0.96 -2.74
C GLN A 15 -9.20 1.40 -1.28
N PHE A 16 -8.57 2.53 -0.99
CA PHE A 16 -8.47 3.07 0.35
C PHE A 16 -9.08 4.47 0.38
N ARG A 17 -10.10 4.68 1.22
CA ARG A 17 -10.70 5.99 1.44
C ARG A 17 -10.02 6.63 2.64
N LEU A 18 -9.46 7.81 2.41
CA LEU A 18 -8.81 8.60 3.44
C LEU A 18 -9.62 9.87 3.68
N ASP A 19 -9.73 10.23 4.95
CA ASP A 19 -10.06 11.60 5.30
C ASP A 19 -8.95 12.54 4.76
N PRO A 20 -9.28 13.72 4.21
CA PRO A 20 -8.29 14.66 3.70
C PRO A 20 -7.21 15.03 4.72
N GLU A 21 -7.56 15.24 5.99
CA GLU A 21 -6.58 15.61 7.02
C GLU A 21 -5.59 14.48 7.28
N LEU A 22 -6.09 13.25 7.34
CA LEU A 22 -5.23 12.08 7.46
C LEU A 22 -4.30 11.94 6.26
N ARG A 23 -4.80 12.23 5.05
CA ARG A 23 -3.97 12.19 3.84
C ARG A 23 -2.81 13.18 3.93
N ASP A 24 -3.06 14.41 4.34
CA ASP A 24 -2.03 15.46 4.45
C ASP A 24 -0.95 15.08 5.47
N LEU A 25 -1.35 14.55 6.63
CA LEU A 25 -0.43 14.06 7.66
C LEU A 25 0.45 12.91 7.14
N MET A 26 -0.13 11.99 6.36
CA MET A 26 0.63 10.88 5.77
C MET A 26 1.62 11.36 4.69
N GLU A 27 1.28 12.37 3.89
CA GLU A 27 2.18 12.95 2.89
C GLU A 27 3.35 13.69 3.53
N GLU A 28 3.11 14.43 4.63
CA GLU A 28 4.18 15.07 5.38
C GLU A 28 5.13 14.03 6.00
N ALA A 29 4.60 12.98 6.63
CA ALA A 29 5.43 11.89 7.16
C ALA A 29 6.21 11.16 6.05
N GLN A 30 5.59 10.94 4.90
CA GLN A 30 6.25 10.35 3.73
C GLN A 30 7.43 11.19 3.23
N ARG A 31 7.27 12.51 3.17
CA ARG A 31 8.35 13.42 2.81
C ARG A 31 9.50 13.40 3.83
N GLN A 32 9.17 13.41 5.12
CA GLN A 32 10.17 13.38 6.19
C GLN A 32 10.98 12.07 6.18
N ASP A 33 10.33 10.95 5.89
CA ASP A 33 10.97 9.64 5.77
C ASP A 33 11.71 9.43 4.44
N GLY A 34 11.49 10.30 3.44
CA GLY A 34 12.17 10.28 2.15
C GLY A 34 11.73 9.16 1.20
N ASP A 35 10.57 8.54 1.43
CA ASP A 35 10.04 7.53 0.50
C ASP A 35 9.63 8.18 -0.83
N GLU A 36 9.75 7.47 -1.95
CA GLU A 36 9.48 8.01 -3.28
C GLU A 36 8.00 8.31 -3.55
N SER A 37 7.09 7.69 -2.80
CA SER A 37 5.64 7.89 -2.93
C SER A 37 4.91 7.50 -1.67
N LEU A 38 3.70 8.05 -1.50
CA LEU A 38 2.81 7.66 -0.41
C LEU A 38 2.52 6.15 -0.39
N ALA A 39 2.39 5.52 -1.56
CA ALA A 39 2.18 4.07 -1.64
C ALA A 39 3.41 3.27 -1.16
N ALA A 40 4.63 3.73 -1.45
CA ALA A 40 5.86 3.12 -0.93
C ALA A 40 5.93 3.25 0.60
N TRP A 41 5.67 4.46 1.11
CA TRP A 41 5.62 4.75 2.53
C TRP A 41 4.60 3.88 3.27
N ILE A 42 3.35 3.81 2.78
CA ILE A 42 2.29 2.96 3.36
C ILE A 42 2.73 1.49 3.39
N LYS A 43 3.29 0.96 2.30
CA LYS A 43 3.78 -0.43 2.28
C LYS A 43 4.86 -0.68 3.33
N ARG A 44 5.76 0.29 3.55
CA ARG A 44 6.82 0.20 4.56
C ARG A 44 6.25 0.22 5.97
N VAL A 45 5.35 1.17 6.27
CA VAL A 45 4.66 1.28 7.57
C VAL A 45 3.88 -0.01 7.88
N ILE A 46 3.07 -0.50 6.94
CA ILE A 46 2.30 -1.74 7.12
C ILE A 46 3.23 -2.94 7.33
N ARG A 47 4.31 -3.07 6.54
CA ARG A 47 5.26 -4.18 6.72
C ARG A 47 5.91 -4.16 8.11
N LYS A 48 6.28 -2.97 8.61
CA LYS A 48 6.85 -2.79 9.95
C LYS A 48 5.85 -3.22 11.03
N GLU A 49 4.59 -2.81 10.91
CA GLU A 49 3.52 -3.21 11.83
C GLU A 49 3.28 -4.72 11.84
N LEU A 50 3.22 -5.35 10.66
CA LEU A 50 3.05 -6.81 10.54
C LEU A 50 4.23 -7.56 11.17
N GLN A 51 5.46 -7.10 10.92
CA GLN A 51 6.66 -7.67 11.53
C GLN A 51 6.64 -7.55 13.06
N GLN A 52 6.23 -6.40 13.60
CA GLN A 52 6.10 -6.19 15.04
C GLN A 52 5.07 -7.12 15.69
N ARG A 53 4.06 -7.56 14.93
CA ARG A 53 3.06 -8.54 15.34
C ARG A 53 3.44 -9.99 15.04
N SER A 54 4.65 -10.23 14.53
CA SER A 54 5.11 -11.55 14.06
C SER A 54 4.18 -12.17 13.00
N ILE A 55 3.54 -11.33 12.18
CA ILE A 55 2.71 -11.75 11.05
C ILE A 55 3.61 -11.75 9.81
N GLU A 56 4.17 -12.91 9.49
CA GLU A 56 5.06 -13.09 8.35
C GLU A 56 4.32 -13.71 7.15
N PRO A 57 4.76 -13.44 5.91
CA PRO A 57 4.27 -14.15 4.74
C PRO A 57 4.50 -15.65 4.93
N LYS A 58 3.43 -16.44 4.89
CA LYS A 58 3.57 -17.89 4.73
C LYS A 58 4.16 -18.10 3.34
N SER A 59 5.42 -18.55 3.30
CA SER A 59 6.14 -18.88 2.06
C SER A 59 5.39 -19.94 1.26
#